data_AF-A0A8S0PPI0-F1
#
_entry.id   AF-A0A8S0PPI0-F1
#
_cell.length_a   1.000
_cell.length_b   1.000
_cell.length_c   1.000
_cell.angle_alpha   90.00
_cell.angle_beta   90.00
_cell.angle_gamma   90.00
#
_symmetry.space_group_name_H-M   'P 1'
#
loop_
_entity.id
_entity.type
_entity.pdbx_description
1 polymer ?
#
loop_
_entity_poly.entity_id
_entity_poly.type
_entity_poly.pdbx_seq_one_letter_code
_entity_poly.pdbx_strand_id
1 'polypeptide(L)'
;MRTLAARICSTYLYRRNPVKVQSRKFSSSFHTRDQRSLEEEAERKIGWMLKLLFAGTATIVAYQFFPYLGDNLMQQSVSLLHVKDPLFKRMGASRLARFAIDDERRMKIVEMGGGQELLNMLGAAKDDRTRKEALKALAAIAQ
;
A
#
# COMPACT_ATOMS: atom_id res chain seq x y z
N MET A 1 19.72 41.40 -14.20
CA MET A 1 20.68 41.93 -13.20
C MET A 1 21.74 40.89 -12.84
N ARG A 2 22.68 40.57 -13.76
CA ARG A 2 23.75 39.57 -13.54
C ARG A 2 25.15 40.08 -13.91
N THR A 3 25.26 41.34 -14.34
CA THR A 3 26.49 41.89 -14.95
C THR A 3 27.28 42.84 -14.04
N LEU A 4 26.79 43.14 -12.83
CA LEU A 4 27.49 44.02 -11.88
C LEU A 4 28.37 43.28 -10.86
N ALA A 5 28.07 42.00 -10.56
CA ALA A 5 28.84 41.22 -9.59
C ALA A 5 30.23 40.77 -10.10
N ALA A 6 30.40 40.63 -11.43
CA ALA A 6 31.65 40.16 -12.02
C ALA A 6 32.78 41.20 -12.00
N ARG A 7 32.47 42.51 -11.93
CA ARG A 7 33.50 43.56 -11.91
C ARG A 7 34.17 43.72 -10.55
N ILE A 8 33.45 43.47 -9.45
CA ILE A 8 33.97 43.68 -8.09
C ILE A 8 34.98 42.59 -7.69
N CYS A 9 34.81 41.34 -8.13
CA CYS A 9 35.77 40.28 -7.83
C CYS A 9 37.07 40.36 -8.64
N SER A 10 37.09 41.08 -9.77
CA SER A 10 38.29 41.17 -10.62
C SER A 10 39.37 42.10 -10.06
N THR A 11 38.98 43.11 -9.26
CA THR A 11 39.89 44.14 -8.76
C THR A 11 40.62 43.78 -7.46
N TYR A 12 40.14 42.76 -6.73
CA TYR A 12 40.68 42.45 -5.39
C TYR A 12 41.69 41.29 -5.35
N LEU A 13 41.96 40.59 -6.46
CA LEU A 13 42.86 39.42 -6.46
C LEU A 13 44.14 39.64 -7.25
N TYR A 14 44.51 40.87 -7.56
CA TYR A 14 45.83 41.18 -8.08
C TYR A 14 46.74 41.63 -6.94
N ARG A 15 47.70 40.76 -6.60
CA ARG A 15 48.99 41.03 -5.92
C ARG A 15 49.23 40.18 -4.67
N ARG A 16 49.68 38.94 -4.88
CA ARG A 16 50.62 38.29 -3.95
C ARG A 16 51.56 37.36 -4.73
N ASN A 17 52.86 37.62 -4.60
CA ASN A 17 53.96 36.93 -5.27
C ASN A 17 53.94 35.41 -5.01
N PRO A 18 54.44 34.58 -5.95
CA PRO A 18 54.48 33.13 -5.76
C PRO A 18 55.68 32.75 -4.86
N VAL A 19 55.40 32.49 -3.59
CA VAL A 19 56.34 31.74 -2.75
C VAL A 19 56.35 30.31 -3.26
N LYS A 20 57.49 29.84 -3.79
CA LYS A 20 57.72 28.44 -4.14
C LYS A 20 57.65 27.58 -2.88
N VAL A 21 56.46 27.15 -2.50
CA VAL A 21 56.28 26.07 -1.53
C VAL A 21 56.45 24.78 -2.31
N GLN A 22 57.59 24.13 -2.11
CA GLN A 22 57.88 22.79 -2.59
C GLN A 22 56.82 21.85 -2.00
N SER A 23 55.78 21.54 -2.78
CA SER A 23 54.77 20.58 -2.36
C SER A 23 55.45 19.21 -2.29
N ARG A 24 55.69 18.77 -1.07
CA ARG A 24 55.94 17.36 -0.79
C ARG A 24 54.72 16.61 -1.34
N LYS A 25 54.87 16.02 -2.52
CA LYS A 25 53.99 14.96 -2.99
C LYS A 25 54.06 13.85 -1.94
N PHE A 26 52.97 13.57 -1.22
CA PHE A 26 52.58 12.23 -0.76
C PHE A 26 51.20 12.31 -0.06
N SER A 27 50.28 11.45 -0.51
CA SER A 27 49.11 10.94 0.24
C SER A 27 47.77 11.71 0.30
N SER A 28 47.37 12.48 -0.73
CA SER A 28 46.00 13.04 -0.77
C SER A 28 44.97 12.20 -1.54
N SER A 29 45.38 11.34 -2.48
CA SER A 29 44.43 10.59 -3.33
C SER A 29 43.81 9.37 -2.64
N PHE A 30 44.46 8.84 -1.59
CA PHE A 30 43.95 7.70 -0.83
C PHE A 30 42.79 8.14 0.08
N HIS A 31 42.95 9.24 0.83
CA HIS A 31 41.89 9.78 1.69
C HIS A 31 40.61 10.16 0.92
N THR A 32 40.70 10.70 -0.30
CA THR A 32 39.50 11.05 -1.08
C THR A 32 38.75 9.83 -1.62
N ARG A 33 39.47 8.74 -1.92
CA ARG A 33 38.84 7.46 -2.31
C ARG A 33 38.17 6.80 -1.12
N ASP A 34 38.86 6.75 0.01
CA ASP A 34 38.34 6.19 1.26
C ASP A 34 37.09 6.94 1.72
N GLN A 35 37.09 8.28 1.62
CA GLN A 35 35.95 9.11 1.99
C GLN A 35 34.72 8.89 1.08
N ARG A 36 34.91 8.70 -0.23
CA ARG A 36 33.80 8.33 -1.14
C ARG A 36 33.25 6.93 -0.86
N SER A 37 34.11 5.95 -0.58
CA SER A 37 33.65 4.60 -0.22
C SER A 37 32.90 4.59 1.11
N LEU A 38 33.29 5.43 2.07
CA LEU A 38 32.58 5.58 3.35
C LEU A 38 31.19 6.23 3.16
N GLU A 39 31.07 7.22 2.27
CA GLU A 39 29.78 7.83 1.91
C GLU A 39 28.85 6.83 1.21
N GLU A 40 29.36 6.05 0.23
CA GLU A 40 28.58 5.00 -0.45
C GLU A 40 28.10 3.89 0.50
N GLU A 41 28.94 3.48 1.46
CA GLU A 41 28.53 2.51 2.49
C GLU A 41 27.48 3.08 3.44
N ALA A 42 27.59 4.36 3.81
CA ALA A 42 26.59 5.02 4.65
C ALA A 42 25.24 5.10 3.94
N GLU A 43 25.22 5.50 2.66
CA GLU A 43 23.99 5.52 1.85
C GLU A 43 23.38 4.12 1.70
N ARG A 44 24.20 3.09 1.49
CA ARG A 44 23.73 1.70 1.42
C ARG A 44 23.11 1.25 2.74
N LYS A 45 23.74 1.56 3.87
CA LYS A 45 23.21 1.22 5.21
C LYS A 45 21.94 1.98 5.53
N ILE A 46 21.88 3.28 5.23
CA ILE A 46 20.69 4.11 5.41
C ILE A 46 19.54 3.58 4.53
N GLY A 47 19.82 3.23 3.28
CA GLY A 47 18.83 2.63 2.38
C GLY A 47 18.29 1.29 2.90
N TRP A 48 19.15 0.43 3.45
CA TRP A 48 18.72 -0.82 4.08
C TRP A 48 17.93 -0.59 5.37
N MET A 49 18.34 0.36 6.22
CA MET A 49 17.62 0.75 7.42
C MET A 49 16.22 1.28 7.08
N LEU A 50 16.11 2.15 6.07
CA LEU A 50 14.82 2.68 5.63
C LEU A 50 13.90 1.57 5.10
N LYS A 51 14.44 0.60 4.35
CA LYS A 51 13.68 -0.57 3.91
C LYS A 51 13.13 -1.38 5.08
N LEU A 52 13.90 -1.57 6.15
CA LEU A 52 13.43 -2.29 7.34
C LEU A 52 12.34 -1.51 8.08
N LEU A 53 12.49 -0.19 8.23
CA LEU A 53 11.45 0.67 8.82
C LEU A 53 10.16 0.63 7.99
N PHE A 54 10.29 0.70 6.65
CA PHE A 54 9.14 0.60 5.76
C PHE A 54 8.48 -0.78 5.81
N ALA A 55 9.26 -1.86 5.77
CA ALA A 55 8.74 -3.21 5.86
C ALA A 55 8.03 -3.45 7.21
N GLY A 56 8.62 -2.98 8.31
CA GLY A 56 8.03 -3.07 9.65
C GLY A 56 6.71 -2.31 9.75
N THR A 57 6.71 -1.04 9.35
CA THR A 57 5.49 -0.20 9.39
C THR A 57 4.41 -0.72 8.45
N ALA A 58 4.76 -1.12 7.22
CA ALA A 58 3.82 -1.71 6.27
C ALA A 58 3.19 -3.00 6.81
N THR A 59 3.95 -3.84 7.51
CA THR A 59 3.44 -5.08 8.13
C THR A 59 2.45 -4.77 9.25
N ILE A 60 2.74 -3.79 10.11
CA ILE A 60 1.84 -3.37 11.20
C ILE A 60 0.54 -2.80 10.62
N VAL A 61 0.64 -1.91 9.63
CA VAL A 61 -0.51 -1.34 8.93
C VAL A 61 -1.32 -2.45 8.27
N ALA A 62 -0.68 -3.39 7.58
CA ALA A 62 -1.37 -4.52 6.98
C ALA A 62 -2.15 -5.34 8.02
N TYR A 63 -1.51 -5.70 9.15
CA TYR A 63 -2.18 -6.45 10.21
C TYR A 63 -3.42 -5.71 10.77
N GLN A 64 -3.32 -4.39 10.95
CA GLN A 64 -4.41 -3.58 11.46
C GLN A 64 -5.56 -3.41 10.45
N PHE A 65 -5.25 -3.15 9.17
CA PHE A 65 -6.26 -2.79 8.16
C PHE A 65 -6.84 -3.97 7.38
N PHE A 66 -6.10 -5.07 7.25
CA PHE A 66 -6.53 -6.23 6.46
C PHE A 66 -7.87 -6.83 6.92
N PRO A 67 -8.19 -6.92 8.24
CA PRO A 67 -9.50 -7.40 8.69
C PRO A 67 -10.65 -6.49 8.23
N TYR A 68 -10.50 -5.17 8.35
CA TYR A 68 -11.56 -4.20 8.02
C TYR A 68 -11.82 -4.08 6.51
N LEU A 69 -10.83 -4.39 5.66
CA LEU A 69 -11.02 -4.43 4.21
C LEU A 69 -12.01 -5.51 3.79
N GLY A 70 -12.01 -6.67 4.46
CA GLY A 70 -12.96 -7.75 4.18
C GLY A 70 -14.39 -7.39 4.56
N ASP A 71 -14.56 -6.72 5.70
CA ASP A 71 -15.88 -6.38 6.26
C ASP A 71 -16.65 -5.40 5.38
N ASN A 72 -15.99 -4.35 4.91
CA ASN A 72 -16.59 -3.38 4.01
C ASN A 72 -17.06 -4.05 2.70
N LEU A 73 -16.27 -4.98 2.17
CA LEU A 73 -16.65 -5.74 0.97
C LEU A 73 -17.81 -6.71 1.23
N MET A 74 -17.89 -7.27 2.43
CA MET A 74 -18.98 -8.13 2.86
C MET A 74 -20.29 -7.34 2.98
N GLN A 75 -20.26 -6.17 3.63
CA GLN A 75 -21.40 -5.25 3.72
C GLN A 75 -21.85 -4.75 2.34
N GLN A 76 -20.91 -4.43 1.44
CA GLN A 76 -21.23 -4.09 0.05
C GLN A 76 -21.90 -5.27 -0.66
N SER A 77 -21.48 -6.50 -0.38
CA SER A 77 -22.07 -7.70 -0.98
C SER A 77 -23.51 -7.92 -0.52
N VAL A 78 -23.82 -7.64 0.76
CA VAL A 78 -25.22 -7.59 1.25
C VAL A 78 -26.00 -6.48 0.55
N SER A 79 -25.41 -5.29 0.42
CA SER A 79 -26.04 -4.15 -0.26
C SER A 79 -26.42 -4.45 -1.71
N LEU A 80 -25.64 -5.27 -2.41
CA LEU A 80 -25.93 -5.70 -3.78
C LEU A 80 -27.19 -6.57 -3.89
N LEU A 81 -27.63 -7.24 -2.81
CA LEU A 81 -28.85 -8.07 -2.81
C LEU A 81 -30.12 -7.21 -2.95
N HIS A 82 -30.06 -5.94 -2.55
CA HIS A 82 -31.16 -4.99 -2.66
C HIS A 82 -31.30 -4.33 -4.04
N VAL A 83 -30.27 -4.43 -4.88
CA VAL A 83 -30.26 -3.80 -6.22
C VAL A 83 -31.31 -4.45 -7.12
N LYS A 84 -32.03 -3.66 -7.94
CA LYS A 84 -33.12 -4.18 -8.79
C LYS A 84 -32.66 -5.22 -9.81
N ASP A 85 -31.47 -5.04 -10.37
CA ASP A 85 -30.93 -5.89 -11.42
C ASP A 85 -30.44 -7.25 -10.86
N PRO A 86 -30.98 -8.38 -11.35
CA PRO A 86 -30.61 -9.73 -10.92
C PRO A 86 -29.12 -10.05 -11.06
N LEU A 87 -28.40 -9.43 -12.00
CA LEU A 87 -26.97 -9.69 -12.19
C LEU A 87 -26.16 -9.24 -10.96
N PHE A 88 -26.46 -8.07 -10.42
CA PHE A 88 -25.80 -7.57 -9.21
C PHE A 88 -26.17 -8.37 -7.98
N LYS A 89 -27.44 -8.80 -7.86
CA LYS A 89 -27.87 -9.70 -6.77
C LYS A 89 -27.08 -11.01 -6.77
N ARG A 90 -26.93 -11.64 -7.94
CA ARG A 90 -26.11 -12.86 -8.10
C ARG A 90 -24.68 -12.63 -7.68
N MET A 91 -24.09 -11.49 -8.05
CA MET A 91 -22.72 -11.15 -7.69
C MET A 91 -22.56 -10.97 -6.18
N GLY A 92 -23.50 -10.28 -5.53
CA GLY A 92 -23.54 -10.13 -4.08
C GLY A 92 -23.63 -11.48 -3.37
N ALA A 93 -24.58 -12.33 -3.76
CA ALA A 93 -24.74 -13.66 -3.19
C ALA A 93 -23.49 -14.54 -3.38
N SER A 94 -22.92 -14.53 -4.59
CA SER A 94 -21.70 -15.30 -4.89
C SER A 94 -20.50 -14.84 -4.05
N ARG A 95 -20.38 -13.53 -3.79
CA ARG A 95 -19.35 -12.99 -2.90
C ARG A 95 -19.58 -13.39 -1.44
N LEU A 96 -20.81 -13.32 -0.94
CA LEU A 96 -21.15 -13.74 0.42
C LEU A 96 -20.81 -15.22 0.66
N ALA A 97 -21.10 -16.09 -0.31
CA ALA A 97 -20.70 -17.50 -0.23
C ALA A 97 -19.18 -17.68 -0.08
N ARG A 98 -18.37 -16.81 -0.72
CA ARG A 98 -16.90 -16.85 -0.61
C ARG A 98 -16.38 -16.25 0.69
N PHE A 99 -17.13 -15.37 1.35
CA PHE A 99 -16.76 -14.80 2.63
C PHE A 99 -17.06 -15.74 3.81
N ALA A 100 -18.02 -16.65 3.66
CA ALA A 100 -18.40 -17.68 4.64
C ALA A 100 -17.34 -18.81 4.73
N ILE A 101 -16.13 -18.47 5.17
CA ILE A 101 -14.99 -19.41 5.30
C ILE A 101 -14.91 -19.98 6.73
N ASP A 102 -15.06 -19.11 7.72
CA ASP A 102 -14.94 -19.42 9.15
C ASP A 102 -16.22 -19.03 9.89
N ASP A 103 -16.39 -19.54 11.11
CA ASP A 103 -17.58 -19.28 11.94
C ASP A 103 -17.77 -17.79 12.26
N GLU A 104 -16.69 -17.07 12.47
CA GLU A 104 -16.73 -15.64 12.79
C GLU A 104 -17.32 -14.84 11.62
N ARG A 105 -16.86 -15.11 10.40
CA ARG A 105 -17.38 -14.48 9.18
C ARG A 105 -18.79 -14.93 8.86
N ARG A 106 -19.12 -16.21 9.06
CA ARG A 106 -20.50 -16.71 8.91
C ARG A 106 -21.45 -15.94 9.83
N MET A 107 -21.09 -15.80 11.10
CA MET A 107 -21.87 -15.04 12.08
C MET A 107 -22.02 -13.57 11.66
N LYS A 108 -20.93 -12.94 11.23
CA LYS A 108 -20.95 -11.55 10.78
C LYS A 108 -21.87 -11.30 9.59
N ILE A 109 -21.92 -12.23 8.61
CA ILE A 109 -22.86 -12.15 7.49
C ILE A 109 -24.31 -12.16 8.00
N VAL A 110 -24.61 -13.00 8.99
CA VAL A 110 -25.94 -13.09 9.61
C VAL A 110 -26.28 -11.80 10.36
N GLU A 111 -25.35 -11.27 11.16
CA GLU A 111 -25.53 -10.01 11.91
C GLU A 111 -25.81 -8.81 11.00
N MET A 112 -25.17 -8.76 9.82
CA MET A 112 -25.43 -7.72 8.81
C MET A 112 -26.75 -7.92 8.04
N GLY A 113 -27.55 -8.94 8.39
CA GLY A 113 -28.82 -9.25 7.73
C GLY A 113 -28.68 -10.04 6.42
N GLY A 114 -27.47 -10.48 6.05
CA GLY A 114 -27.21 -11.18 4.80
C GLY A 114 -28.04 -12.46 4.64
N GLY A 115 -28.30 -13.19 5.74
CA GLY A 115 -29.14 -14.39 5.70
C GLY A 115 -30.58 -14.10 5.28
N GLN A 116 -31.21 -13.10 5.89
CA GLN A 116 -32.59 -12.70 5.55
C GLN A 116 -32.67 -12.17 4.12
N GLU A 117 -31.70 -11.38 3.68
CA GLU A 117 -31.68 -10.85 2.32
C GLU A 117 -31.47 -11.93 1.26
N LEU A 118 -30.68 -12.95 1.56
CA LEU A 118 -30.54 -14.12 0.68
C LEU A 118 -31.82 -14.93 0.59
N LEU A 119 -32.58 -15.08 1.69
CA LEU A 119 -33.90 -15.71 1.67
C LEU A 119 -34.91 -14.89 0.85
N ASN A 120 -34.92 -13.56 1.03
CA ASN A 120 -35.76 -12.66 0.25
C ASN A 120 -35.42 -12.76 -1.24
N MET A 121 -34.13 -12.77 -1.58
CA MET A 121 -33.65 -12.96 -2.95
C MET A 121 -34.07 -14.33 -3.51
N LEU A 122 -33.95 -15.41 -2.73
CA LEU A 122 -34.34 -16.75 -3.15
C LEU A 122 -35.84 -16.84 -3.48
N GLY A 123 -36.69 -16.24 -2.65
CA GLY A 123 -38.14 -16.22 -2.85
C GLY A 123 -38.61 -15.26 -3.96
N ALA A 124 -37.96 -14.11 -4.11
CA ALA A 124 -38.35 -13.09 -5.10
C ALA A 124 -37.75 -13.31 -6.49
N ALA A 125 -36.70 -14.12 -6.62
CA ALA A 125 -36.01 -14.36 -7.88
C ALA A 125 -36.89 -15.13 -8.87
N LYS A 126 -37.04 -14.55 -10.07
CA LYS A 126 -37.78 -15.18 -11.19
C LYS A 126 -36.95 -16.22 -11.94
N ASP A 127 -35.63 -16.12 -11.90
CA ASP A 127 -34.73 -16.96 -12.67
C ASP A 127 -33.92 -17.93 -11.79
N ASP A 128 -33.64 -19.10 -12.34
CA ASP A 128 -32.96 -20.18 -11.63
C ASP A 128 -31.51 -19.87 -11.26
N ARG A 129 -30.83 -19.04 -12.04
CA ARG A 129 -29.43 -18.68 -11.79
C ARG A 129 -29.32 -17.86 -10.51
N THR A 130 -30.21 -16.88 -10.34
CA THR A 130 -30.34 -16.07 -9.12
C THR A 130 -30.69 -16.93 -7.92
N ARG A 131 -31.67 -17.82 -8.05
CA ARG A 131 -32.06 -18.76 -6.98
C ARG A 131 -30.90 -19.68 -6.58
N LYS A 132 -30.16 -20.21 -7.55
CA LYS A 132 -29.01 -21.10 -7.31
C LYS A 132 -27.90 -20.38 -6.55
N GLU A 133 -27.55 -19.15 -6.91
CA GLU A 133 -26.52 -18.39 -6.19
C GLU A 133 -26.97 -18.03 -4.76
N ALA A 134 -28.23 -17.65 -4.57
CA ALA A 134 -28.78 -17.41 -3.24
C ALA A 134 -28.73 -18.68 -2.36
N LEU A 135 -29.12 -19.83 -2.92
CA LEU A 135 -29.10 -21.11 -2.20
C LEU A 135 -27.68 -21.56 -1.84
N LYS A 136 -26.72 -21.40 -2.75
CA LYS A 136 -25.30 -21.68 -2.45
C LYS A 136 -24.77 -20.83 -1.31
N ALA A 137 -25.11 -19.54 -1.31
CA ALA A 137 -24.68 -18.64 -0.25
C ALA A 137 -25.30 -19.02 1.10
N LEU A 138 -26.60 -19.34 1.12
CA LEU A 138 -27.27 -19.85 2.33
C LEU A 138 -26.63 -21.15 2.83
N ALA A 139 -26.33 -22.09 1.92
CA ALA A 139 -25.67 -23.34 2.28
C ALA A 139 -24.27 -23.12 2.87
N ALA A 140 -23.49 -22.18 2.32
CA ALA A 140 -22.17 -21.84 2.86
C ALA A 140 -22.24 -21.17 4.24
N ILE A 141 -23.28 -20.37 4.50
CA ILE A 141 -23.49 -19.72 5.80
C ILE A 141 -23.97 -20.73 6.85
N ALA A 142 -24.69 -21.77 6.46
CA ALA A 142 -25.26 -22.78 7.36
C ALA A 142 -24.32 -23.97 7.64
N GLN A 143 -23.16 -24.03 6.99
CA GLN A 143 -22.11 -25.04 7.24
C GLN A 143 -21.41 -24.81 8.57
#